data_AF-A0A445MWX2-F1
#
_entry.id   AF-A0A445MWX2-F1
#
_cell.length_a   1.000
_cell.length_b   1.000
_cell.length_c   1.000
_cell.angle_alpha   90.00
_cell.angle_beta   90.00
_cell.angle_gamma   90.00
#
_symmetry.space_group_name_H-M   'P 1'
#
loop_
_entity.id
_entity.type
_entity.pdbx_description
1 polymer ?
#
loop_
_entity_poly.entity_id
_entity_poly.type
_entity_poly.pdbx_seq_one_letter_code
_entity_poly.pdbx_strand_id
1 'polypeptide(L)'
;MLQALRKNKEKGFTLIELMIVIAIIGILAAIAIPQFATYRVRANNTSAEALLKNAVSAESALNSDIAVYGASDRGEALTRAAGQIAASTSGQRLVGQIVAATRDSTGSYITGTRVSAAGNVTSGVGLTVPDGMNLRIGTTSRAAGQGTNAAYKILTRAANGNRAFGTESNVSDVIYFVQNDTWNGLTFGGALATLTTPRMSSTQNEFAPAGVPVNGGGLPTQSWMVLQ
;
A
#
# COMPACT_ATOMS: atom_id res chain seq x y z
N MET A 1 39.45 45.66 -55.48
CA MET A 1 39.86 44.83 -54.33
C MET A 1 38.69 43.89 -54.01
N LEU A 2 38.67 42.69 -54.60
CA LEU A 2 37.57 41.72 -54.42
C LEU A 2 37.83 40.88 -53.16
N GLN A 3 37.11 41.18 -52.08
CA GLN A 3 37.11 40.37 -50.87
C GLN A 3 36.44 39.02 -51.16
N ALA A 4 37.23 37.95 -51.11
CA ALA A 4 36.74 36.58 -51.14
C ALA A 4 35.89 36.31 -49.89
N LEU A 5 34.57 36.23 -50.07
CA LEU A 5 33.64 35.70 -49.08
C LEU A 5 34.00 34.23 -48.81
N ARG A 6 34.60 33.95 -47.64
CA ARG A 6 34.79 32.59 -47.14
C ARG A 6 33.41 31.97 -46.95
N LYS A 7 33.02 31.13 -47.91
CA LYS A 7 31.83 30.28 -47.84
C LYS A 7 32.08 29.26 -46.70
N ASN A 8 31.54 29.55 -45.51
CA ASN A 8 31.50 28.57 -44.44
C ASN A 8 30.78 27.33 -44.98
N LYS A 9 31.51 26.22 -45.14
CA LYS A 9 30.92 24.94 -45.55
C LYS A 9 30.09 24.45 -44.38
N GLU A 10 28.82 24.82 -44.35
CA GLU A 10 27.83 24.16 -43.51
C GLU A 10 27.81 22.68 -43.93
N LYS A 11 28.41 21.82 -43.10
CA LYS A 11 28.35 20.38 -43.28
C LYS A 11 26.93 19.96 -42.89
N GLY A 12 26.10 19.66 -43.88
CA GLY A 12 24.79 19.05 -43.66
C GLY A 12 24.93 17.68 -43.01
N PHE A 13 23.96 17.31 -42.16
CA PHE A 13 23.86 16.00 -41.54
C PHE A 13 23.63 14.94 -42.62
N THR A 14 24.41 13.86 -42.63
CA THR A 14 24.26 12.82 -43.63
C THR A 14 23.12 11.86 -43.27
N LEU A 15 22.44 11.33 -44.27
CA LEU A 15 21.37 10.35 -44.06
C LEU A 15 21.91 9.08 -43.39
N ILE A 16 23.16 8.70 -43.70
CA ILE A 16 23.83 7.55 -43.09
C ILE A 16 24.14 7.77 -41.60
N GLU A 17 24.53 8.99 -41.19
CA GLU A 17 24.69 9.33 -39.77
C GLU A 17 23.36 9.17 -39.03
N LEU A 18 22.26 9.64 -39.62
CA LEU A 18 20.93 9.48 -39.03
C LEU A 18 20.52 8.00 -38.90
N MET A 19 20.78 7.20 -39.93
CA MET A 19 20.44 5.77 -39.92
C MET A 19 21.17 5.01 -38.81
N ILE A 20 22.46 5.26 -38.63
CA ILE A 20 23.25 4.61 -37.57
C ILE A 20 22.75 5.04 -36.18
N VAL A 21 22.42 6.33 -36.00
CA VAL A 21 21.89 6.84 -34.74
C VAL A 21 20.57 6.15 -34.38
N ILE A 22 19.64 6.04 -35.34
CA ILE A 22 18.35 5.37 -35.12
C ILE A 22 18.57 3.88 -34.83
N ALA A 23 19.50 3.22 -35.52
CA ALA A 23 19.83 1.82 -35.25
C ALA A 23 20.36 1.60 -33.82
N ILE A 24 21.27 2.46 -33.34
CA ILE A 24 21.79 2.38 -31.97
C ILE A 24 20.70 2.67 -30.94
N ILE A 25 19.88 3.71 -31.15
CA ILE A 25 18.74 4.03 -30.26
C ILE A 25 17.76 2.86 -30.21
N GLY A 26 17.49 2.20 -31.34
CA GLY A 26 16.63 1.02 -31.42
C GLY A 26 17.13 -0.14 -30.56
N ILE A 27 18.43 -0.44 -30.63
CA ILE A 27 19.07 -1.49 -29.81
C ILE A 27 18.97 -1.15 -28.31
N LEU A 28 19.30 0.10 -27.94
CA LEU A 28 19.24 0.55 -26.55
C LEU A 28 17.81 0.52 -26.01
N ALA A 29 16.82 0.98 -26.80
CA ALA A 29 15.41 1.00 -26.41
C ALA A 29 14.86 -0.42 -26.19
N ALA A 30 15.25 -1.38 -27.04
CA ALA A 30 14.80 -2.77 -26.92
C ALA A 30 15.20 -3.42 -25.59
N ILE A 31 16.37 -3.08 -25.05
CA ILE A 31 16.84 -3.58 -23.75
C ILE A 31 16.29 -2.72 -22.60
N ALA A 32 16.32 -1.40 -22.75
CA ALA A 32 15.98 -0.47 -21.67
C ALA A 32 14.49 -0.49 -21.30
N ILE A 33 13.58 -0.61 -22.26
CA ILE A 33 12.13 -0.57 -22.02
C ILE A 33 11.66 -1.70 -21.08
N PRO A 34 11.91 -2.99 -21.34
CA PRO A 34 11.45 -4.07 -20.47
C PRO A 34 12.11 -4.04 -19.08
N GLN A 35 13.38 -3.64 -19.01
CA GLN A 35 14.11 -3.50 -17.76
C GLN A 35 13.52 -2.37 -16.90
N PHE A 36 13.25 -1.21 -17.50
CA PHE A 36 12.66 -0.07 -16.81
C PHE A 36 11.24 -0.38 -16.31
N ALA A 37 10.42 -1.09 -17.09
CA ALA A 37 9.10 -1.54 -16.66
C ALA A 37 9.18 -2.41 -15.39
N THR A 38 10.14 -3.35 -15.34
CA THR A 38 10.37 -4.21 -14.18
C THR A 38 10.81 -3.40 -12.95
N TYR A 39 11.70 -2.41 -13.13
CA TYR A 39 12.13 -1.55 -12.03
C TYR A 39 11.00 -0.71 -11.44
N ARG A 40 10.10 -0.20 -12.29
CA ARG A 40 8.91 0.52 -11.79
C ARG A 40 8.01 -0.38 -10.94
N VAL A 41 7.77 -1.62 -11.37
CA VAL A 41 6.98 -2.59 -10.60
C VAL A 41 7.64 -2.87 -9.23
N ARG A 42 8.96 -3.05 -9.20
CA ARG A 42 9.69 -3.25 -7.93
C ARG A 42 9.59 -2.03 -7.02
N ALA A 43 9.78 -0.82 -7.54
CA ALA A 43 9.65 0.41 -6.76
C ALA A 43 8.24 0.59 -6.17
N ASN A 44 7.21 0.26 -6.96
CA ASN A 44 5.82 0.26 -6.50
C ASN A 44 5.59 -0.75 -5.36
N ASN A 45 6.14 -1.97 -5.48
CA ASN A 45 6.05 -2.98 -4.43
C ASN A 45 6.76 -2.54 -3.14
N THR A 46 7.97 -1.96 -3.24
CA THR A 46 8.69 -1.40 -2.08
C THR A 46 7.91 -0.27 -1.42
N SER A 47 7.22 0.57 -2.21
CA SER A 47 6.36 1.62 -1.67
C SER A 47 5.15 1.06 -0.91
N ALA A 48 4.60 -0.07 -1.35
CA ALA A 48 3.52 -0.78 -0.65
C ALA A 48 3.96 -1.37 0.67
N GLU A 49 5.14 -1.97 0.70
CA GLU A 49 5.74 -2.48 1.93
C GLU A 49 6.05 -1.33 2.91
N ALA A 50 6.58 -0.21 2.44
CA ALA A 50 6.83 0.97 3.27
C ALA A 50 5.55 1.55 3.88
N LEU A 51 4.47 1.64 3.08
CA LEU A 51 3.17 2.07 3.57
C LEU A 51 2.62 1.12 4.65
N LEU A 52 2.83 -0.19 4.51
CA LEU A 52 2.44 -1.17 5.51
C LEU A 52 3.20 -0.96 6.83
N LYS A 53 4.51 -0.72 6.77
CA LYS A 53 5.33 -0.41 7.95
C LYS A 53 4.87 0.88 8.65
N ASN A 54 4.54 1.93 7.88
CA ASN A 54 3.99 3.17 8.44
C ASN A 54 2.64 2.93 9.15
N ALA A 55 1.78 2.10 8.58
CA ALA A 55 0.51 1.72 9.21
C ALA A 55 0.73 0.92 10.51
N VAL A 56 1.72 0.01 10.57
CA VAL A 56 2.09 -0.69 11.82
C VAL A 56 2.55 0.30 12.89
N SER A 57 3.39 1.28 12.54
CA SER A 57 3.80 2.32 13.48
C SER A 57 2.63 3.15 13.99
N ALA A 58 1.65 3.45 13.13
CA ALA A 58 0.43 4.14 13.54
C ALA A 58 -0.40 3.30 14.54
N GLU A 59 -0.59 2.00 14.26
CA GLU A 59 -1.29 1.07 15.18
C GLU A 59 -0.60 1.01 16.55
N SER A 60 0.73 0.97 16.59
CA SER A 60 1.50 1.00 17.83
C SER A 60 1.28 2.30 18.62
N ALA A 61 1.25 3.45 17.93
CA ALA A 61 0.98 4.73 18.57
C ALA A 61 -0.44 4.80 19.16
N LEU A 62 -1.45 4.32 18.43
CA LEU A 62 -2.83 4.28 18.90
C LEU A 62 -3.01 3.34 20.10
N ASN A 63 -2.38 2.16 20.05
CA ASN A 63 -2.42 1.21 21.15
C ASN A 63 -1.70 1.75 22.40
N SER A 64 -0.63 2.52 22.25
CA SER A 64 0.04 3.20 23.37
C SER A 64 -0.86 4.26 24.03
N ASP A 65 -1.63 5.00 23.24
CA ASP A 65 -2.52 6.07 23.71
C ASP A 65 -3.77 5.51 24.42
N ILE A 66 -4.46 4.57 23.78
CA ILE A 66 -5.77 4.10 24.25
C ILE A 66 -5.91 2.58 24.41
N ALA A 67 -4.81 1.82 24.39
CA ALA A 67 -4.79 0.36 24.61
C ALA A 67 -5.76 -0.43 23.70
N VAL A 68 -5.99 0.08 22.49
CA VAL A 68 -6.78 -0.59 21.44
C VAL A 68 -6.12 -0.37 20.09
N TYR A 69 -6.39 -1.29 19.17
CA TYR A 69 -6.05 -1.14 17.76
C TYR A 69 -7.17 -0.49 16.94
N GLY A 70 -6.78 0.10 15.82
CA GLY A 70 -7.63 0.93 14.98
C GLY A 70 -8.00 0.30 13.65
N ALA A 71 -9.12 0.73 13.10
CA ALA A 71 -9.48 0.44 11.72
C ALA A 71 -9.16 1.67 10.85
N SER A 72 -8.79 1.45 9.58
CA SER A 72 -8.56 2.55 8.65
C SER A 72 -9.87 3.23 8.30
N ASP A 73 -9.87 4.55 8.28
CA ASP A 73 -11.03 5.35 7.91
C ASP A 73 -10.62 6.62 7.14
N ARG A 74 -11.60 7.27 6.52
CA ARG A 74 -11.48 8.59 5.90
C ARG A 74 -12.68 9.43 6.30
N GLY A 75 -12.45 10.67 6.66
CA GLY A 75 -13.54 11.53 7.13
C GLY A 75 -13.05 12.88 7.58
N GLU A 76 -13.97 13.66 8.16
CA GLU A 76 -13.72 14.96 8.78
C GLU A 76 -12.52 14.90 9.74
N ALA A 77 -11.98 16.06 10.05
CA ALA A 77 -10.78 16.24 10.87
C ALA A 77 -10.72 15.31 12.11
N LEU A 78 -9.52 15.06 12.65
CA LEU A 78 -9.23 14.41 13.95
C LEU A 78 -9.79 15.21 15.15
N THR A 79 -10.95 15.81 15.00
CA THR A 79 -11.82 16.33 16.05
C THR A 79 -12.33 15.15 16.87
N ARG A 80 -11.66 14.89 18.00
CA ARG A 80 -12.19 14.02 19.07
C ARG A 80 -13.61 14.48 19.45
N ALA A 81 -14.60 13.63 19.26
CA ALA A 81 -15.76 13.53 20.13
C ALA A 81 -16.37 12.12 20.06
N ALA A 82 -16.90 11.68 21.20
CA ALA A 82 -17.20 10.30 21.54
C ALA A 82 -18.34 9.67 20.73
N GLY A 83 -18.23 8.33 20.61
CA GLY A 83 -19.40 7.49 20.48
C GLY A 83 -19.79 7.18 19.05
N GLN A 84 -19.02 6.31 18.42
CA GLN A 84 -19.62 5.17 17.75
C GLN A 84 -18.61 4.04 17.80
N ILE A 85 -18.99 2.95 18.48
CA ILE A 85 -18.31 1.67 18.39
C ILE A 85 -18.53 1.20 16.96
N ALA A 86 -17.70 1.66 16.04
CA ALA A 86 -17.46 0.86 14.87
C ALA A 86 -16.56 -0.27 15.37
N ALA A 87 -17.19 -1.37 15.79
CA ALA A 87 -16.62 -2.70 15.65
C ALA A 87 -16.46 -2.98 14.15
N SER A 88 -15.72 -2.11 13.47
CA SER A 88 -15.40 -2.22 12.08
C SER A 88 -14.33 -3.28 12.03
N THR A 89 -14.78 -4.53 11.99
CA THR A 89 -13.90 -5.65 11.68
C THR A 89 -13.14 -5.35 10.39
N SER A 90 -13.81 -4.67 9.46
CA SER A 90 -13.30 -4.31 8.15
C SER A 90 -13.23 -2.80 7.94
N GLY A 91 -12.08 -2.16 8.22
CA GLY A 91 -11.89 -0.73 7.95
C GLY A 91 -12.10 -0.34 6.49
N GLN A 92 -12.25 0.96 6.25
CA GLN A 92 -12.41 1.55 4.92
C GLN A 92 -11.17 1.30 4.06
N ARG A 93 -11.41 1.03 2.78
CA ARG A 93 -10.34 0.93 1.80
C ARG A 93 -9.89 2.33 1.38
N LEU A 94 -8.66 2.68 1.71
CA LEU A 94 -8.02 3.94 1.36
C LEU A 94 -7.24 3.76 0.04
N VAL A 95 -7.46 4.67 -0.91
CA VAL A 95 -6.99 4.51 -2.28
C VAL A 95 -6.51 5.83 -2.85
N GLY A 96 -5.31 5.82 -3.44
CA GLY A 96 -4.71 7.00 -4.06
C GLY A 96 -4.13 7.97 -3.03
N GLN A 97 -3.79 9.17 -3.49
CA GLN A 97 -3.22 10.21 -2.64
C GLN A 97 -4.24 10.73 -1.63
N ILE A 98 -4.01 10.44 -0.35
CA ILE A 98 -4.80 10.97 0.77
C ILE A 98 -3.82 11.47 1.83
N VAL A 99 -3.96 12.74 2.22
CA VAL A 99 -3.16 13.33 3.29
C VAL A 99 -3.63 12.80 4.64
N ALA A 100 -2.72 12.69 5.61
CA ALA A 100 -3.10 12.43 6.98
C ALA A 100 -4.15 13.42 7.48
N ALA A 101 -5.20 12.93 8.13
CA ALA A 101 -6.12 13.81 8.84
C ALA A 101 -5.36 14.54 9.94
N THR A 102 -5.73 15.80 10.18
CA THR A 102 -5.24 16.61 11.31
C THR A 102 -6.43 17.03 12.16
N ARG A 103 -6.20 17.75 13.26
CA ARG A 103 -7.30 18.29 14.07
C ARG A 103 -8.27 19.19 13.30
N ASP A 104 -7.80 19.80 12.22
CA ASP A 104 -8.53 20.82 11.47
C ASP A 104 -8.75 20.46 9.99
N SER A 105 -8.23 19.31 9.54
CA SER A 105 -8.32 18.89 8.15
C SER A 105 -8.72 17.43 7.98
N THR A 106 -9.72 17.21 7.13
CA THR A 106 -10.14 15.92 6.60
C THR A 106 -8.97 15.18 5.97
N GLY A 107 -8.93 13.87 6.15
CA GLY A 107 -7.87 13.02 5.59
C GLY A 107 -8.04 11.55 5.95
N SER A 108 -6.98 10.77 5.78
CA SER A 108 -6.93 9.40 6.25
C SER A 108 -6.38 9.30 7.66
N TYR A 109 -6.97 8.40 8.44
CA TYR A 109 -6.55 8.10 9.80
C TYR A 109 -6.88 6.65 10.16
N ILE A 110 -6.25 6.17 11.22
CA ILE A 110 -6.73 5.00 11.97
C ILE A 110 -7.52 5.48 13.18
N THR A 111 -8.60 4.79 13.52
CA THR A 111 -9.44 5.14 14.68
C THR A 111 -9.78 3.91 15.50
N GLY A 112 -9.71 4.06 16.82
CA GLY A 112 -10.05 3.04 17.79
C GLY A 112 -10.88 3.63 18.92
N THR A 113 -11.73 2.80 19.54
CA THR A 113 -12.50 3.17 20.73
C THR A 113 -12.27 2.13 21.83
N ARG A 114 -11.87 2.59 23.01
CA ARG A 114 -11.80 1.78 24.24
C ARG A 114 -13.05 2.00 25.07
N VAL A 115 -13.75 0.92 25.39
CA VAL A 115 -14.89 0.93 26.32
C VAL A 115 -14.37 0.73 27.75
N SER A 116 -14.72 1.62 28.67
CA SER A 116 -14.34 1.55 30.08
C SER A 116 -15.51 1.89 31.01
N ALA A 117 -15.38 1.58 32.30
CA ALA A 117 -16.37 1.98 33.31
C ALA A 117 -16.55 3.52 33.40
N ALA A 118 -15.54 4.29 33.00
CA ALA A 118 -15.56 5.76 32.93
C ALA A 118 -16.17 6.30 31.61
N GLY A 119 -16.67 5.42 30.74
CA GLY A 119 -17.20 5.75 29.42
C GLY A 119 -16.29 5.33 28.26
N ASN A 120 -16.67 5.73 27.04
CA ASN A 120 -15.96 5.42 25.81
C ASN A 120 -14.88 6.47 25.53
N VAL A 121 -13.65 6.01 25.27
CA VAL A 121 -12.54 6.85 24.84
C VAL A 121 -12.21 6.54 23.38
N THR A 122 -12.36 7.52 22.49
CA THR A 122 -12.03 7.41 21.07
C THR A 122 -10.80 8.26 20.77
N SER A 123 -9.84 7.68 20.05
CA SER A 123 -8.63 8.35 19.56
C SER A 123 -8.33 7.88 18.14
N GLY A 124 -7.50 8.64 17.44
CA GLY A 124 -7.09 8.31 16.08
C GLY A 124 -5.74 8.92 15.72
N VAL A 125 -5.05 8.26 14.81
CA VAL A 125 -3.74 8.67 14.31
C VAL A 125 -3.85 8.94 12.82
N GLY A 126 -3.48 10.15 12.40
CA GLY A 126 -3.44 10.51 10.98
C GLY A 126 -2.40 9.69 10.22
N LEU A 127 -2.73 9.27 9.01
CA LEU A 127 -1.85 8.47 8.17
C LEU A 127 -1.93 8.94 6.73
N THR A 128 -0.79 9.16 6.08
CA THR A 128 -0.75 9.53 4.66
C THR A 128 -0.75 8.29 3.78
N VAL A 129 -1.62 8.25 2.78
CA VAL A 129 -1.62 7.24 1.71
C VAL A 129 -1.04 7.89 0.45
N PRO A 130 0.13 7.44 -0.05
CA PRO A 130 0.73 8.01 -1.26
C PRO A 130 -0.10 7.75 -2.52
N ASP A 131 0.19 8.49 -3.58
CA ASP A 131 -0.44 8.24 -4.88
C ASP A 131 -0.13 6.83 -5.40
N GLY A 132 -1.09 6.22 -6.09
CA GLY A 132 -0.94 4.87 -6.61
C GLY A 132 -0.88 3.79 -5.53
N MET A 133 -1.28 4.09 -4.28
CA MET A 133 -1.35 3.12 -3.18
C MET A 133 -2.77 2.73 -2.75
N ASN A 134 -2.88 1.50 -2.23
CA ASN A 134 -4.03 0.98 -1.51
C ASN A 134 -3.60 0.62 -0.10
N LEU A 135 -4.43 0.98 0.87
CA LEU A 135 -4.30 0.57 2.25
C LEU A 135 -5.67 0.17 2.79
N ARG A 136 -5.71 -0.91 3.56
CA ARG A 136 -6.85 -1.27 4.38
C ARG A 136 -6.36 -1.86 5.70
N ILE A 137 -6.95 -1.37 6.79
CA ILE A 137 -6.66 -1.84 8.14
C ILE A 137 -7.97 -2.28 8.75
N GLY A 138 -8.04 -3.55 9.14
CA GLY A 138 -9.18 -4.13 9.85
C GLY A 138 -8.76 -4.53 11.25
N THR A 139 -9.72 -4.59 12.16
CA THR A 139 -9.49 -5.06 13.53
C THR A 139 -10.34 -6.28 13.84
N THR A 140 -10.04 -6.96 14.95
CA THR A 140 -10.92 -8.01 15.48
C THR A 140 -11.23 -7.73 16.94
N SER A 141 -12.50 -7.90 17.31
CA SER A 141 -12.96 -7.70 18.69
C SER A 141 -12.66 -8.94 19.53
N ARG A 142 -12.15 -8.75 20.74
CA ARG A 142 -12.07 -9.81 21.75
C ARG A 142 -13.46 -9.98 22.38
N ALA A 143 -14.23 -10.95 21.88
CA ALA A 143 -15.59 -11.31 22.33
C ALA A 143 -16.65 -10.20 22.27
N ALA A 144 -17.91 -10.59 22.01
CA ALA A 144 -19.04 -9.67 22.08
C ALA A 144 -19.18 -9.12 23.51
N GLY A 145 -19.11 -7.79 23.67
CA GLY A 145 -19.35 -7.10 24.94
C GLY A 145 -18.13 -6.53 25.68
N GLN A 146 -16.89 -6.70 25.20
CA GLN A 146 -15.69 -6.11 25.82
C GLN A 146 -15.00 -4.98 25.03
N GLY A 147 -15.59 -4.53 23.91
CA GLY A 147 -15.31 -3.22 23.31
C GLY A 147 -13.85 -2.84 23.03
N THR A 148 -12.95 -3.83 22.93
CA THR A 148 -11.50 -3.62 22.79
C THR A 148 -11.04 -4.40 21.57
N ASN A 149 -10.65 -3.70 20.51
CA ASN A 149 -9.99 -4.28 19.35
C ASN A 149 -8.62 -4.81 19.80
N ALA A 150 -8.48 -6.13 19.89
CA ALA A 150 -7.29 -6.77 20.46
C ALA A 150 -6.25 -7.16 19.42
N ALA A 151 -6.65 -7.15 18.15
CA ALA A 151 -5.77 -7.44 17.03
C ALA A 151 -6.11 -6.58 15.81
N TYR A 152 -5.11 -6.35 14.96
CA TYR A 152 -5.24 -5.70 13.67
C TYR A 152 -4.72 -6.59 12.55
N LYS A 153 -5.19 -6.28 11.34
CA LYS A 153 -4.62 -6.74 10.07
C LYS A 153 -4.47 -5.55 9.14
N ILE A 154 -3.31 -5.43 8.54
CA ILE A 154 -3.00 -4.41 7.54
C ILE A 154 -2.81 -5.10 6.20
N LEU A 155 -3.36 -4.50 5.14
CA LEU A 155 -3.19 -4.92 3.75
C LEU A 155 -2.80 -3.71 2.91
N THR A 156 -1.75 -3.86 2.11
CA THR A 156 -1.29 -2.83 1.17
C THR A 156 -1.00 -3.39 -0.20
N ARG A 157 -1.19 -2.55 -1.22
CA ARG A 157 -0.80 -2.85 -2.61
C ARG A 157 -0.62 -1.55 -3.38
N ALA A 158 0.31 -1.53 -4.33
CA ALA A 158 0.40 -0.47 -5.31
C ALA A 158 -0.42 -0.79 -6.57
N ALA A 159 -1.05 0.21 -7.21
CA ALA A 159 -1.85 0.05 -8.43
C ALA A 159 -1.05 -0.64 -9.55
N ASN A 160 0.19 -0.21 -9.73
CA ASN A 160 1.11 -0.72 -10.75
C ASN A 160 2.16 -1.69 -10.15
N GLY A 161 1.80 -2.34 -9.04
CA GLY A 161 2.58 -3.41 -8.43
C GLY A 161 1.99 -4.78 -8.77
N ASN A 162 2.83 -5.81 -8.78
CA ASN A 162 2.39 -7.19 -8.89
C ASN A 162 2.33 -7.90 -7.52
N ARG A 163 2.64 -7.20 -6.41
CA ARG A 163 2.56 -7.76 -5.05
C ARG A 163 1.54 -7.02 -4.19
N ALA A 164 0.88 -7.79 -3.33
CA ALA A 164 0.15 -7.29 -2.17
C ALA A 164 0.87 -7.77 -0.91
N PHE A 165 0.85 -6.93 0.12
CA PHE A 165 1.50 -7.19 1.40
C PHE A 165 0.47 -7.19 2.52
N GLY A 166 0.74 -7.98 3.54
CA GLY A 166 -0.13 -8.20 4.67
C GLY A 166 0.67 -8.37 5.95
N THR A 167 0.12 -7.92 7.08
CA THR A 167 0.66 -8.23 8.40
C THR A 167 -0.48 -8.23 9.41
N GLU A 168 -0.24 -8.82 10.57
CA GLU A 168 -1.19 -8.95 11.65
C GLU A 168 -0.53 -8.71 13.00
N SER A 169 -1.31 -8.37 14.01
CA SER A 169 -0.80 -8.09 15.36
C SER A 169 -0.39 -9.32 16.16
N ASN A 170 -0.86 -10.51 15.78
CA ASN A 170 -0.67 -11.74 16.57
C ASN A 170 0.71 -12.37 16.38
N VAL A 171 1.44 -11.94 15.34
CA VAL A 171 2.82 -12.33 15.09
C VAL A 171 3.64 -11.08 14.88
N SER A 172 4.56 -10.80 15.81
CA SER A 172 5.40 -9.62 15.76
C SER A 172 6.31 -9.64 14.53
N ASP A 173 6.37 -8.49 13.85
CA ASP A 173 7.34 -8.18 12.78
C ASP A 173 7.38 -9.10 11.56
N VAL A 174 6.33 -9.91 11.33
CA VAL A 174 6.24 -10.72 10.11
C VAL A 174 5.38 -10.01 9.07
N ILE A 175 5.99 -9.79 7.89
CA ILE A 175 5.30 -9.32 6.70
C ILE A 175 5.04 -10.52 5.80
N TYR A 176 3.81 -10.66 5.34
CA TYR A 176 3.39 -11.64 4.35
C TYR A 176 3.19 -10.96 3.00
N PHE A 177 3.39 -11.70 1.92
CA PHE A 177 3.12 -11.22 0.58
C PHE A 177 2.45 -12.27 -0.29
N VAL A 178 1.73 -11.80 -1.31
CA VAL A 178 1.34 -12.56 -2.48
C VAL A 178 1.69 -11.79 -3.73
N GLN A 179 2.08 -12.51 -4.77
CA GLN A 179 2.40 -12.00 -6.09
C GLN A 179 1.42 -12.56 -7.13
N ASN A 180 0.96 -11.66 -7.99
CA ASN A 180 0.27 -12.02 -9.23
C ASN A 180 0.67 -11.09 -10.36
N ASP A 181 1.27 -11.64 -11.40
CA ASP A 181 1.83 -10.84 -12.50
C ASP A 181 0.74 -10.22 -13.38
N THR A 182 -0.48 -10.78 -13.37
CA THR A 182 -1.66 -10.19 -14.03
C THR A 182 -2.16 -8.93 -13.35
N TRP A 183 -1.72 -8.63 -12.12
CA TRP A 183 -2.07 -7.39 -11.43
C TRP A 183 -1.34 -6.16 -11.94
N ASN A 184 -0.23 -6.33 -12.67
CA ASN A 184 0.52 -5.19 -13.18
C ASN A 184 -0.36 -4.35 -14.15
N GLY A 185 -0.49 -3.06 -13.89
CA GLY A 185 -1.34 -2.15 -14.67
C GLY A 185 -2.83 -2.18 -14.33
N LEU A 186 -3.26 -3.02 -13.39
CA LEU A 186 -4.65 -3.02 -12.92
C LEU A 186 -4.88 -1.96 -11.84
N THR A 187 -5.85 -1.08 -12.08
CA THR A 187 -6.35 -0.17 -11.04
C THR A 187 -7.00 -0.95 -9.90
N PHE A 188 -7.17 -0.29 -8.75
CA PHE A 188 -7.64 -0.90 -7.51
C PHE A 188 -9.04 -1.53 -7.57
N GLY A 189 -9.85 -1.17 -8.57
CA GLY A 189 -11.16 -1.79 -8.80
C GLY A 189 -11.07 -3.20 -9.40
N GLY A 190 -10.12 -3.43 -10.33
CA GLY A 190 -10.02 -4.68 -11.09
C GLY A 190 -9.16 -5.77 -10.42
N ALA A 191 -8.06 -5.39 -9.77
CA ALA A 191 -7.11 -6.33 -9.18
C ALA A 191 -7.52 -6.87 -7.79
N LEU A 192 -8.21 -6.05 -6.99
CA LEU A 192 -8.59 -6.40 -5.62
C LEU A 192 -9.88 -7.24 -5.56
N ALA A 193 -10.64 -7.30 -6.66
CA ALA A 193 -11.76 -8.23 -6.78
C ALA A 193 -11.29 -9.70 -6.88
N THR A 194 -10.06 -9.93 -7.34
CA THR A 194 -9.44 -11.26 -7.46
C THR A 194 -8.46 -11.60 -6.33
N LEU A 195 -8.05 -10.61 -5.52
CA LEU A 195 -7.25 -10.84 -4.31
C LEU A 195 -8.14 -11.43 -3.21
N THR A 196 -7.92 -12.70 -2.88
CA THR A 196 -8.54 -13.32 -1.71
C THR A 196 -7.82 -12.84 -0.46
N THR A 197 -8.41 -11.89 0.26
CA THR A 197 -7.87 -11.48 1.56
C THR A 197 -8.26 -12.50 2.62
N PRO A 198 -7.36 -12.93 3.51
CA PRO A 198 -7.73 -13.84 4.58
C PRO A 198 -8.85 -13.29 5.44
N ARG A 199 -9.74 -14.17 5.93
CA ARG A 199 -10.80 -13.79 6.89
C ARG A 199 -10.18 -13.18 8.15
N MET A 200 -10.91 -12.31 8.84
CA MET A 200 -10.48 -11.65 10.08
C MET A 200 -10.95 -12.50 11.28
N SER A 201 -10.04 -12.89 12.18
CA SER A 201 -10.29 -13.69 13.38
C SER A 201 -9.52 -13.14 14.57
N SER A 202 -10.15 -13.05 15.75
CA SER A 202 -9.50 -12.55 16.97
C SER A 202 -8.62 -13.58 17.68
N THR A 203 -8.53 -14.81 17.16
CA THR A 203 -7.90 -15.94 17.86
C THR A 203 -7.01 -16.81 16.97
N GLN A 204 -6.94 -16.54 15.67
CA GLN A 204 -6.18 -17.33 14.73
C GLN A 204 -5.28 -16.42 13.90
N ASN A 205 -4.09 -16.90 13.58
CA ASN A 205 -3.23 -16.25 12.61
C ASN A 205 -3.90 -16.34 11.24
N GLU A 206 -4.11 -15.19 10.61
CA GLU A 206 -4.93 -15.10 9.41
C GLU A 206 -4.09 -15.17 8.14
N PHE A 207 -2.79 -14.89 8.19
CA PHE A 207 -1.90 -15.07 7.03
C PHE A 207 -1.18 -16.42 7.00
N ALA A 208 -1.14 -17.15 8.11
CA ALA A 208 -0.92 -18.59 8.32
C ALA A 208 -0.49 -18.89 9.78
N PRO A 209 -1.12 -19.81 10.54
CA PRO A 209 -0.41 -20.53 11.60
C PRO A 209 0.81 -21.23 10.98
N ALA A 210 1.91 -21.38 11.71
CA ALA A 210 3.13 -22.01 11.20
C ALA A 210 2.82 -23.34 10.46
N GLY A 211 2.92 -23.32 9.12
CA GLY A 211 2.75 -24.51 8.27
C GLY A 211 1.45 -24.63 7.44
N VAL A 212 0.48 -23.72 7.52
CA VAL A 212 -0.76 -23.81 6.69
C VAL A 212 -0.85 -22.67 5.68
N PRO A 213 -0.74 -22.93 4.36
CA PRO A 213 -0.88 -21.90 3.33
C PRO A 213 -2.29 -21.30 3.33
N VAL A 214 -2.39 -19.97 3.34
CA VAL A 214 -3.66 -19.25 3.19
C VAL A 214 -3.80 -18.76 1.77
N ASN A 215 -4.92 -19.12 1.11
CA ASN A 215 -5.20 -18.68 -0.26
C ASN A 215 -5.22 -17.15 -0.36
N GLY A 216 -4.49 -16.61 -1.34
CA GLY A 216 -4.25 -15.18 -1.41
C GLY A 216 -4.25 -14.57 -2.81
N GLY A 217 -3.53 -15.15 -3.79
CA GLY A 217 -3.05 -14.33 -4.92
C GLY A 217 -3.18 -14.82 -6.37
N GLY A 218 -3.28 -16.12 -6.68
CA GLY A 218 -3.19 -16.60 -8.08
C GLY A 218 -1.75 -16.92 -8.53
N LEU A 219 -1.38 -16.80 -9.81
CA LEU A 219 -0.01 -17.08 -10.26
C LEU A 219 0.86 -15.81 -10.21
N PRO A 220 2.11 -15.83 -9.67
CA PRO A 220 2.88 -17.03 -9.31
C PRO A 220 2.64 -17.60 -7.91
N THR A 221 2.07 -16.85 -6.96
CA THR A 221 1.87 -17.37 -5.59
C THR A 221 0.39 -17.52 -5.25
N GLN A 222 -0.05 -18.77 -5.13
CA GLN A 222 -1.45 -19.06 -4.81
C GLN A 222 -1.79 -18.73 -3.35
N SER A 223 -0.79 -18.77 -2.46
CA SER A 223 -0.92 -18.53 -1.03
C SER A 223 -0.01 -17.41 -0.52
N TRP A 224 -0.37 -16.82 0.62
CA TRP A 224 0.46 -15.84 1.34
C TRP A 224 1.75 -16.49 1.83
N MET A 225 2.88 -15.80 1.59
CA MET A 225 4.23 -16.25 1.94
C MET A 225 4.92 -15.24 2.84
N VAL A 226 5.77 -15.70 3.76
CA VAL A 226 6.59 -14.80 4.59
C VAL A 226 7.61 -14.08 3.71
N LEU A 227 7.68 -12.77 3.86
CA LEU A 227 8.73 -11.94 3.28
C LEU A 227 9.99 -12.13 4.14
N GLN A 228 11.02 -12.75 3.54
CA GLN A 228 12.34 -12.94 4.16
C GLN A 228 13.17 -11.65 4.15
#